data_AF-A0A7S1DGZ0-F1
#
_entry.id   AF-A0A7S1DGZ0-F1
#
_cell.length_a   1.000
_cell.length_b   1.000
_cell.length_c   1.000
_cell.angle_alpha   90.00
_cell.angle_beta   90.00
_cell.angle_gamma   90.00
#
_symmetry.space_group_name_H-M   'P 1'
#
loop_
_entity.id
_entity.type
_entity.pdbx_description
1 polymer ?
#
loop_
_entity_poly.entity_id
_entity_poly.type
_entity_poly.pdbx_seq_one_letter_code
_entity_poly.pdbx_strand_id
1 'polypeptide(L)'
;MLFTSFSLADFIPKRWRGTRALMIHAPDGSRLRSVRAHAGDTVFSALAQQGLQLPSNCGGGQTCGLCEVRVRGAAPDATSADRALLSPSRIEAGGRLACNLKIDRNLDIEVRGGAELGAVHDAEVESVRALSPFLREVVLLPKDKLGPDYRPGSFIQIHVPAYKMGKHQIESPDEHRPAWAGLHLPTQWTSGSLLRRSYSLSAPVHQTNGRLFLLVRFCHGKQGGKNHPPGKGSSYVFGLKAGDKLKYSGPFGDFAIRHGEREKIFIGGGAGMAPLRAMVRDLLESGAEEPIHFWYGARAVADAPYVDEMQALAARYPNFSWQLVLSDERGTEHPSGMVHEVVKERLLQS
;
A
#
# COMPACT_ATOMS: atom_id res chain seq x y z
N MET A 1 -4.72 21.00 -12.30
CA MET A 1 -5.27 20.91 -13.67
C MET A 1 -4.88 19.54 -14.22
N LEU A 2 -5.85 18.67 -14.52
CA LEU A 2 -5.61 17.42 -15.24
C LEU A 2 -5.53 17.79 -16.73
N PHE A 3 -4.33 18.07 -17.23
CA PHE A 3 -4.11 18.13 -18.67
C PHE A 3 -4.16 16.69 -19.17
N THR A 4 -5.32 16.28 -19.68
CA THR A 4 -5.42 15.06 -20.48
C THR A 4 -5.02 15.45 -21.90
N SER A 5 -3.84 15.02 -22.34
CA SER A 5 -3.49 15.13 -23.75
C SER A 5 -4.35 14.13 -24.53
N PHE A 6 -5.12 14.64 -25.48
CA PHE A 6 -5.87 13.82 -26.41
C PHE A 6 -5.09 13.73 -27.71
N SER A 7 -5.01 12.55 -28.28
CA SER A 7 -4.56 12.34 -29.65
C SER A 7 -5.78 12.27 -30.58
N LEU A 8 -5.59 12.60 -31.86
CA LEU A 8 -6.62 12.37 -32.90
C LEU A 8 -7.15 10.92 -32.89
N ALA A 9 -6.29 9.96 -32.54
CA ALA A 9 -6.65 8.55 -32.44
C ALA A 9 -7.67 8.26 -31.31
N ASP A 10 -7.76 9.10 -30.27
CA ASP A 10 -8.73 8.93 -29.20
C ASP A 10 -10.17 9.24 -29.65
N PHE A 11 -10.35 10.00 -30.74
CA PHE A 11 -11.66 10.34 -31.34
C PHE A 11 -12.14 9.36 -32.41
N ILE A 12 -11.29 8.44 -32.88
CA ILE A 12 -11.70 7.39 -33.81
C ILE A 12 -12.59 6.39 -33.06
N PRO A 13 -13.82 6.08 -33.51
CA PRO A 13 -14.66 5.07 -32.86
C PRO A 13 -13.93 3.72 -32.73
N LYS A 14 -14.04 3.04 -31.58
CA LYS A 14 -13.36 1.74 -31.32
C LYS A 14 -13.59 0.71 -32.43
N ARG A 15 -14.80 0.66 -33.00
CA ARG A 15 -15.17 -0.23 -34.12
C ARG A 15 -14.35 -0.03 -35.40
N TRP A 16 -13.70 1.12 -35.56
CA TRP A 16 -12.86 1.46 -36.71
C TRP A 16 -11.36 1.35 -36.41
N ARG A 17 -10.99 1.07 -35.16
CA ARG A 17 -9.60 0.88 -34.76
C ARG A 17 -9.21 -0.58 -34.97
N GLY A 18 -8.06 -0.80 -35.61
CA GLY A 18 -7.47 -2.13 -35.72
C GLY A 18 -7.24 -2.77 -34.34
N THR A 19 -7.24 -4.09 -34.29
CA THR A 19 -6.94 -4.83 -33.06
C THR A 19 -5.46 -5.19 -33.00
N ARG A 20 -4.94 -5.29 -31.77
CA ARG A 20 -3.58 -5.69 -31.45
C ARG A 20 -3.61 -6.80 -30.40
N ALA A 21 -2.62 -7.69 -30.48
CA ALA A 21 -2.43 -8.73 -29.47
C ALA A 21 -1.63 -8.16 -28.29
N LEU A 22 -2.15 -8.36 -27.09
CA LEU A 22 -1.44 -8.12 -25.84
C LEU A 22 -1.22 -9.47 -25.15
N MET A 23 0.04 -9.89 -25.12
CA MET A 23 0.48 -11.12 -24.49
C MET A 23 0.93 -10.79 -23.06
N ILE A 24 0.51 -11.62 -22.10
CA ILE A 24 0.66 -11.35 -20.67
C ILE A 24 1.40 -12.51 -20.03
N HIS A 25 2.49 -12.19 -19.33
CA HIS A 25 3.35 -13.14 -18.64
C HIS A 25 3.41 -12.85 -17.14
N ALA A 26 3.65 -13.90 -16.36
CA ALA A 26 4.05 -13.79 -14.97
C ALA A 26 5.57 -13.50 -14.88
N PRO A 27 6.06 -13.07 -13.71
CA PRO A 27 7.48 -12.78 -13.50
C PRO A 27 8.43 -13.97 -13.74
N ASP A 28 7.94 -15.20 -13.64
CA ASP A 28 8.69 -16.42 -13.96
C ASP A 28 8.77 -16.71 -15.47
N GLY A 29 8.19 -15.84 -16.31
CA GLY A 29 8.13 -15.98 -17.76
C GLY A 29 7.02 -16.89 -18.26
N SER A 30 6.22 -17.49 -17.37
CA SER A 30 5.07 -18.29 -17.76
C SER A 30 3.98 -17.42 -18.40
N ARG A 31 3.35 -17.95 -19.45
CA ARG A 31 2.29 -17.25 -20.17
C ARG A 31 0.99 -17.35 -19.37
N LEU A 32 0.47 -16.20 -18.93
CA LEU A 32 -0.80 -16.12 -18.20
C LEU A 32 -1.98 -16.09 -19.17
N ARG A 33 -2.01 -15.13 -20.09
CA ARG A 33 -3.15 -14.90 -20.97
C ARG A 33 -2.74 -14.14 -22.24
N SER A 34 -3.52 -14.30 -23.29
CA SER A 34 -3.48 -13.44 -24.48
C SER A 34 -4.81 -12.70 -24.58
N VAL A 35 -4.77 -11.39 -24.79
CA VAL A 35 -5.96 -10.58 -24.98
C VAL A 35 -5.85 -9.76 -26.27
N ARG A 36 -6.99 -9.51 -26.91
CA ARG A 36 -7.07 -8.56 -28.03
C ARG A 36 -7.60 -7.23 -27.52
N ALA A 37 -6.92 -6.16 -27.89
CA ALA A 37 -7.31 -4.80 -27.55
C ALA A 37 -7.35 -3.92 -28.81
N HIS A 38 -8.12 -2.83 -28.77
CA HIS A 38 -8.14 -1.88 -29.88
C HIS A 38 -6.89 -1.00 -29.83
N ALA A 39 -6.41 -0.59 -31.00
CA ALA A 39 -5.35 0.38 -31.09
C ALA A 39 -5.70 1.66 -30.30
N GLY A 40 -4.76 2.18 -29.51
CA GLY A 40 -4.94 3.36 -28.66
C GLY A 40 -5.61 3.12 -27.31
N ASP A 41 -6.13 1.91 -27.02
CA ASP A 41 -6.45 1.53 -25.64
C ASP A 41 -5.16 1.55 -24.81
N THR A 42 -5.28 1.80 -23.51
CA THR A 42 -4.14 1.64 -22.59
C THR A 42 -4.08 0.19 -22.13
N VAL A 43 -2.89 -0.29 -21.78
CA VAL A 43 -2.73 -1.64 -21.21
C VAL A 43 -3.63 -1.80 -19.97
N PHE A 44 -3.75 -0.77 -19.13
CA PHE A 44 -4.62 -0.81 -17.96
C PHE A 44 -6.10 -1.03 -18.32
N SER A 45 -6.63 -0.28 -19.29
CA SER A 45 -8.05 -0.42 -19.67
C SER A 45 -8.31 -1.71 -20.46
N ALA A 46 -7.34 -2.18 -21.24
CA ALA A 46 -7.42 -3.45 -21.97
C ALA A 46 -7.46 -4.64 -21.02
N LEU A 47 -6.59 -4.66 -20.00
CA LEU A 47 -6.59 -5.71 -18.98
C LEU A 47 -7.87 -5.71 -18.16
N ALA A 48 -8.34 -4.52 -17.74
CA ALA A 48 -9.56 -4.39 -16.94
C ALA A 48 -10.81 -4.91 -17.68
N GLN A 49 -10.91 -4.66 -18.99
CA GLN A 49 -12.00 -5.19 -19.84
C GLN A 49 -12.02 -6.72 -19.91
N GLN A 50 -10.90 -7.37 -19.61
CA GLN A 50 -10.73 -8.82 -19.64
C GLN A 50 -10.75 -9.45 -18.24
N GLY A 51 -11.16 -8.67 -17.23
CA GLY A 51 -11.22 -9.08 -15.83
C GLY A 51 -9.87 -9.06 -15.11
N LEU A 52 -8.77 -8.68 -15.77
CA LEU A 52 -7.45 -8.60 -15.16
C LEU A 52 -7.25 -7.20 -14.54
N GLN A 53 -7.32 -7.12 -13.22
CA GLN A 53 -7.26 -5.85 -12.50
C GLN A 53 -5.85 -5.63 -11.95
N LEU A 54 -5.11 -4.69 -12.57
CA LEU A 54 -3.87 -4.19 -11.98
C LEU A 54 -4.17 -3.36 -10.73
N PRO A 55 -3.28 -3.38 -9.71
CA PRO A 55 -3.48 -2.57 -8.53
C PRO A 55 -3.47 -1.08 -8.89
N SER A 56 -4.44 -0.34 -8.35
CA SER A 56 -4.55 1.10 -8.59
C SER A 56 -5.34 1.81 -7.49
N ASN A 57 -4.80 2.91 -6.98
CA ASN A 57 -5.51 3.81 -6.08
C ASN A 57 -6.18 4.98 -6.82
N CYS A 58 -5.68 5.32 -8.02
CA CYS A 58 -6.14 6.43 -8.84
C CYS A 58 -7.09 6.03 -9.99
N GLY A 59 -7.37 4.74 -10.16
CA GLY A 59 -8.23 4.24 -11.25
C GLY A 59 -7.65 4.46 -12.64
N GLY A 60 -6.32 4.56 -12.76
CA GLY A 60 -5.64 4.85 -14.04
C GLY A 60 -5.36 6.33 -14.29
N GLY A 61 -5.53 7.19 -13.28
CA GLY A 61 -5.21 8.62 -13.36
C GLY A 61 -3.71 8.98 -13.32
N GLN A 62 -2.80 8.03 -13.50
CA GLN A 62 -1.35 8.27 -13.66
C GLN A 62 -0.64 8.93 -12.46
N THR A 63 -1.16 8.78 -11.25
CA THR A 63 -0.63 9.46 -10.04
C THR A 63 -0.13 8.53 -8.96
N CYS A 64 -0.40 7.22 -9.03
CA CYS A 64 -0.12 6.30 -7.92
C CYS A 64 1.02 5.31 -8.14
N GLY A 65 1.51 5.14 -9.37
CA GLY A 65 2.61 4.21 -9.69
C GLY A 65 2.27 2.71 -9.66
N LEU A 66 1.17 2.31 -9.02
CA LEU A 66 0.86 0.89 -8.76
C LEU A 66 0.63 0.03 -10.01
N CYS A 67 0.17 0.59 -11.12
CA CYS A 67 -0.10 -0.16 -12.34
C CYS A 67 1.17 -0.40 -13.18
N GLU A 68 2.34 -0.51 -12.55
CA GLU A 68 3.59 -0.82 -13.22
C GLU A 68 3.49 -2.19 -13.91
N VAL A 69 3.89 -2.21 -15.18
CA VAL A 69 4.11 -3.44 -15.95
C VAL A 69 5.47 -3.35 -16.62
N ARG A 70 6.08 -4.49 -16.92
CA ARG A 70 7.33 -4.54 -17.65
C ARG A 70 7.06 -4.96 -19.09
N VAL A 71 7.43 -4.14 -20.06
CA VAL A 71 7.34 -4.51 -21.47
C VAL A 71 8.51 -5.43 -21.81
N ARG A 72 8.22 -6.59 -22.39
CA ARG A 72 9.24 -7.52 -22.90
C ARG A 72 9.70 -7.05 -24.28
N GLY A 73 11.02 -6.99 -24.49
CA GLY A 73 11.60 -6.47 -25.72
C GLY A 73 11.65 -4.94 -25.74
N ALA A 74 11.40 -4.34 -26.91
CA ALA A 74 11.49 -2.89 -27.09
C ALA A 74 10.29 -2.16 -26.45
N ALA A 75 10.49 -1.64 -25.22
CA ALA A 75 9.54 -0.78 -24.55
C ALA A 75 9.40 0.58 -25.26
N PRO A 76 8.18 1.15 -25.41
CA PRO A 76 8.02 2.54 -25.86
C PRO A 76 8.75 3.53 -24.95
N ASP A 77 8.98 4.76 -25.40
CA ASP A 77 9.61 5.77 -24.54
C ASP A 77 8.84 6.00 -23.24
N ALA A 78 9.59 6.22 -22.16
CA ALA A 78 8.99 6.57 -20.88
C ALA A 78 8.30 7.92 -20.98
N THR A 79 7.13 8.02 -20.35
CA THR A 79 6.38 9.27 -20.23
C THR A 79 6.87 10.09 -19.04
N SER A 80 6.38 11.31 -18.89
CA SER A 80 6.65 12.12 -17.69
C SER A 80 6.12 11.46 -16.42
N ALA A 81 4.95 10.82 -16.49
CA ALA A 81 4.38 10.07 -15.38
C ALA A 81 5.25 8.86 -15.00
N ASP A 82 5.79 8.14 -15.98
CA ASP A 82 6.72 7.03 -15.73
C ASP A 82 7.96 7.54 -14.99
N ARG A 83 8.60 8.61 -15.50
CA ARG A 83 9.79 9.22 -14.87
C ARG A 83 9.54 9.79 -13.48
N ALA A 84 8.32 10.22 -13.18
CA ALA A 84 7.96 10.76 -11.88
C ALA A 84 7.68 9.68 -10.83
N LEU A 85 7.29 8.48 -11.24
CA LEU A 85 6.77 7.44 -10.33
C LEU A 85 7.63 6.16 -10.32
N LEU A 86 8.48 5.94 -11.32
CA LEU A 86 9.35 4.78 -11.43
C LEU A 86 10.81 5.21 -11.36
N SER A 87 11.66 4.37 -10.75
CA SER A 87 13.10 4.61 -10.73
C SER A 87 13.71 4.48 -12.14
N PRO A 88 14.85 5.15 -12.41
CA PRO A 88 15.55 5.00 -13.69
C PRO A 88 15.84 3.54 -14.07
N SER A 89 16.32 2.75 -13.10
CA SER A 89 16.59 1.32 -13.29
C SER A 89 15.36 0.50 -13.69
N ARG A 90 14.16 0.84 -13.16
CA ARG A 90 12.91 0.18 -13.56
C ARG A 90 12.51 0.56 -14.98
N ILE A 91 12.68 1.83 -15.35
CA ILE A 91 12.39 2.32 -16.70
C ILE A 91 13.30 1.66 -17.73
N GLU A 92 14.60 1.56 -17.44
CA GLU A 92 15.61 0.88 -18.26
C GLU A 92 15.29 -0.61 -18.43
N ALA A 93 14.79 -1.26 -17.37
CA ALA A 93 14.32 -2.65 -17.42
C ALA A 93 12.99 -2.84 -18.20
N GLY A 94 12.44 -1.80 -18.83
CA GLY A 94 11.20 -1.84 -19.60
C GLY A 94 9.92 -1.51 -18.81
N GLY A 95 10.06 -1.03 -17.57
CA GLY A 95 8.95 -0.66 -16.69
C GLY A 95 8.16 0.55 -17.20
N ARG A 96 6.85 0.41 -17.34
CA ARG A 96 5.91 1.47 -17.76
C ARG A 96 4.65 1.40 -16.92
N LEU A 97 3.99 2.54 -16.72
CA LEU A 97 2.68 2.60 -16.12
C LEU A 97 1.65 2.13 -17.15
N ALA A 98 0.99 1.00 -16.89
CA ALA A 98 -0.03 0.45 -17.78
C ALA A 98 -1.15 1.43 -18.12
N CYS A 99 -1.45 2.38 -17.23
CA CYS A 99 -2.48 3.40 -17.45
C CYS A 99 -2.06 4.50 -18.44
N ASN A 100 -0.77 4.58 -18.78
CA ASN A 100 -0.24 5.48 -19.80
C ASN A 100 0.35 4.75 -21.01
N LEU A 101 0.63 3.45 -20.87
CA LEU A 101 1.12 2.60 -21.96
C LEU A 101 0.00 2.31 -22.97
N LYS A 102 0.06 2.99 -24.12
CA LYS A 102 -0.87 2.81 -25.25
C LYS A 102 -0.52 1.55 -26.05
N ILE A 103 -1.56 0.87 -26.54
CA ILE A 103 -1.42 -0.32 -27.39
C ILE A 103 -1.52 0.15 -28.85
N ASP A 104 -0.39 0.36 -29.52
CA ASP A 104 -0.31 0.74 -30.94
C ASP A 104 0.15 -0.43 -31.85
N ARG A 105 0.92 -1.35 -31.28
CA ARG A 105 1.43 -2.59 -31.87
C ARG A 105 1.10 -3.79 -30.98
N ASN A 106 1.48 -4.99 -31.42
CA ASN A 106 1.44 -6.15 -30.56
C ASN A 106 2.45 -5.97 -29.43
N LEU A 107 2.00 -6.13 -28.19
CA LEU A 107 2.83 -5.93 -27.02
C LEU A 107 2.90 -7.22 -26.23
N ASP A 108 4.06 -7.42 -25.62
CA ASP A 108 4.29 -8.50 -24.71
C ASP A 108 4.69 -7.92 -23.35
N ILE A 109 3.91 -8.20 -22.32
CA ILE A 109 4.06 -7.57 -21.00
C ILE A 109 4.18 -8.61 -19.91
N GLU A 110 4.92 -8.24 -18.88
CA GLU A 110 4.97 -8.92 -17.61
C GLU A 110 4.24 -8.10 -16.55
N VAL A 111 3.38 -8.78 -15.80
CA VAL A 111 2.52 -8.19 -14.78
C VAL A 111 2.87 -8.76 -13.41
N ARG A 112 3.11 -7.87 -12.45
CA ARG A 112 3.41 -8.25 -11.07
C ARG A 112 2.09 -8.59 -10.37
N GLY A 113 1.93 -9.85 -9.96
CA GLY A 113 0.67 -10.40 -9.43
C GLY A 113 0.27 -11.75 -10.04
N GLY A 114 0.93 -12.16 -11.13
CA GLY A 114 0.80 -13.53 -11.66
C GLY A 114 -0.64 -13.90 -12.03
N ALA A 115 -1.01 -15.16 -11.78
CA ALA A 115 -2.33 -15.70 -12.10
C ALA A 115 -3.48 -15.09 -11.24
N GLU A 116 -3.16 -14.53 -10.08
CA GLU A 116 -4.13 -13.97 -9.12
C GLU A 116 -4.59 -12.54 -9.52
N LEU A 117 -4.09 -12.01 -10.62
CA LEU A 117 -4.50 -10.69 -11.12
C LEU A 117 -5.99 -10.63 -11.43
N GLY A 118 -6.71 -9.80 -10.67
CA GLY A 118 -8.16 -9.67 -10.78
C GLY A 118 -8.96 -10.49 -9.79
N ALA A 119 -8.33 -11.35 -8.98
CA ALA A 119 -9.01 -12.07 -7.92
C ALA A 119 -9.64 -11.10 -6.90
N VAL A 120 -10.88 -11.40 -6.53
CA VAL A 120 -11.60 -10.68 -5.49
C VAL A 120 -11.97 -11.69 -4.43
N HIS A 121 -11.49 -11.45 -3.23
CA HIS A 121 -11.69 -12.31 -2.07
C HIS A 121 -12.66 -11.64 -1.11
N ASP A 122 -13.38 -12.47 -0.36
CA ASP A 122 -14.21 -12.04 0.75
C ASP A 122 -13.45 -12.25 2.07
N ALA A 123 -13.58 -11.28 2.98
CA ALA A 123 -13.09 -11.40 4.35
C ALA A 123 -14.13 -10.88 5.34
N GLU A 124 -14.05 -11.38 6.56
CA GLU A 124 -14.77 -10.87 7.72
C GLU A 124 -13.80 -10.11 8.63
N VAL A 125 -14.25 -9.01 9.22
CA VAL A 125 -13.47 -8.26 10.19
C VAL A 125 -13.49 -9.02 11.52
N GLU A 126 -12.34 -9.46 12.00
CA GLU A 126 -12.21 -10.11 13.31
C GLU A 126 -12.15 -9.08 14.43
N SER A 127 -11.33 -8.05 14.26
CA SER A 127 -11.17 -7.00 15.25
C SER A 127 -10.72 -5.68 14.64
N VAL A 128 -11.07 -4.59 15.33
CA VAL A 128 -10.63 -3.23 15.03
C VAL A 128 -10.20 -2.60 16.35
N ARG A 129 -8.90 -2.37 16.51
CA ARG A 129 -8.32 -1.85 17.76
C ARG A 129 -7.62 -0.51 17.51
N ALA A 130 -7.94 0.50 18.31
CA ALA A 130 -7.19 1.74 18.32
C ALA A 130 -5.83 1.50 18.99
N LEU A 131 -4.75 1.84 18.28
CA LEU A 131 -3.39 1.76 18.81
C LEU A 131 -2.80 3.14 19.10
N SER A 132 -3.31 4.15 18.40
CA SER A 132 -2.99 5.55 18.63
C SER A 132 -4.20 6.38 18.20
N PRO A 133 -4.23 7.70 18.47
CA PRO A 133 -5.34 8.53 18.09
C PRO A 133 -5.71 8.44 16.61
N PHE A 134 -4.74 8.20 15.72
CA PHE A 134 -4.97 8.16 14.28
C PHE A 134 -4.61 6.83 13.62
N LEU A 135 -4.26 5.79 14.39
CA LEU A 135 -3.89 4.49 13.84
C LEU A 135 -4.75 3.39 14.47
N ARG A 136 -5.30 2.53 13.61
CA ARG A 136 -6.01 1.33 14.01
C ARG A 136 -5.36 0.09 13.44
N GLU A 137 -5.27 -0.93 14.27
CA GLU A 137 -5.10 -2.29 13.81
C GLU A 137 -6.45 -2.82 13.36
N VAL A 138 -6.48 -3.36 12.14
CA VAL A 138 -7.66 -4.04 11.60
C VAL A 138 -7.22 -5.45 11.24
N VAL A 139 -7.85 -6.43 11.87
CA VAL A 139 -7.58 -7.85 11.61
C VAL A 139 -8.73 -8.42 10.79
N LEU A 140 -8.39 -9.00 9.64
CA LEU A 140 -9.34 -9.65 8.76
C LEU A 140 -9.14 -11.15 8.77
N LEU A 141 -10.25 -11.88 8.72
CA LEU A 141 -10.37 -13.31 8.49
C LEU A 141 -10.77 -13.54 7.02
N PRO A 142 -9.81 -13.88 6.14
CA PRO A 142 -10.13 -14.29 4.77
C PRO A 142 -10.99 -15.53 4.75
N LYS A 143 -11.93 -15.62 3.80
CA LYS A 143 -12.69 -16.85 3.57
C LYS A 143 -11.86 -17.94 2.88
N ASP A 144 -10.98 -17.52 1.98
CA ASP A 144 -10.12 -18.42 1.22
C ASP A 144 -8.79 -18.65 1.94
N LYS A 145 -8.21 -19.83 1.77
CA LYS A 145 -6.85 -20.08 2.25
C LYS A 145 -5.87 -19.21 1.47
N LEU A 146 -5.08 -18.43 2.19
CA LEU A 146 -4.08 -17.57 1.59
C LEU A 146 -2.87 -18.36 1.08
N GLY A 147 -2.40 -18.00 -0.10
CA GLY A 147 -1.24 -18.60 -0.74
C GLY A 147 0.11 -18.03 -0.27
N PRO A 148 1.23 -18.58 -0.76
CA PRO A 148 2.59 -18.15 -0.40
C PRO A 148 2.96 -16.74 -0.88
N ASP A 149 2.14 -16.11 -1.73
CA ASP A 149 2.40 -14.77 -2.25
C ASP A 149 2.09 -13.65 -1.26
N TYR A 150 1.45 -13.95 -0.14
CA TYR A 150 1.24 -13.01 0.98
C TYR A 150 2.51 -12.88 1.82
N ARG A 151 3.53 -12.24 1.25
CA ARG A 151 4.86 -12.08 1.86
C ARG A 151 4.93 -10.79 2.69
N PRO A 152 5.85 -10.70 3.66
CA PRO A 152 6.11 -9.43 4.35
C PRO A 152 6.41 -8.29 3.37
N GLY A 153 5.75 -7.17 3.58
CA GLY A 153 5.82 -5.99 2.71
C GLY A 153 4.82 -5.97 1.55
N SER A 154 4.10 -7.07 1.30
CA SER A 154 2.93 -7.05 0.43
C SER A 154 1.81 -6.18 1.01
N PHE A 155 0.87 -5.80 0.15
CA PHE A 155 -0.35 -5.07 0.50
C PHE A 155 -1.57 -5.69 -0.19
N ILE A 156 -2.75 -5.41 0.36
CA ILE A 156 -4.04 -5.71 -0.28
C ILE A 156 -4.74 -4.41 -0.68
N GLN A 157 -5.68 -4.49 -1.61
CA GLN A 157 -6.60 -3.40 -1.88
C GLN A 157 -7.98 -3.73 -1.32
N ILE A 158 -8.43 -3.00 -0.29
CA ILE A 158 -9.81 -3.09 0.20
C ILE A 158 -10.73 -2.40 -0.82
N HIS A 159 -11.83 -3.06 -1.15
CA HIS A 159 -12.91 -2.54 -1.98
C HIS A 159 -13.90 -1.83 -1.05
N VAL A 160 -13.87 -0.51 -1.09
CA VAL A 160 -14.73 0.36 -0.29
C VAL A 160 -16.01 0.60 -1.10
N PRO A 161 -17.16 0.06 -0.68
CA PRO A 161 -18.43 0.24 -1.39
C PRO A 161 -18.90 1.70 -1.30
N ALA A 162 -19.97 2.02 -2.02
CA ALA A 162 -20.74 3.21 -1.69
C ALA A 162 -21.30 3.06 -0.26
N TYR A 163 -21.17 4.10 0.56
CA TYR A 163 -21.58 4.05 1.96
C TYR A 163 -22.05 5.41 2.45
N LYS A 164 -22.87 5.39 3.50
CA LYS A 164 -23.30 6.54 4.30
C LYS A 164 -23.21 6.14 5.77
N MET A 165 -22.38 6.85 6.53
CA MET A 165 -22.02 6.51 7.91
C MET A 165 -22.12 7.76 8.78
N GLY A 166 -22.77 7.65 9.94
CA GLY A 166 -22.84 8.74 10.93
C GLY A 166 -21.59 8.85 11.80
N LYS A 167 -21.33 10.04 12.37
CA LYS A 167 -20.14 10.33 13.20
C LYS A 167 -19.85 9.28 14.28
N HIS A 168 -20.92 8.84 14.94
CA HIS A 168 -20.88 7.89 16.07
C HIS A 168 -20.38 6.48 15.71
N GLN A 169 -20.32 6.12 14.43
CA GLN A 169 -19.84 4.80 14.01
C GLN A 169 -18.31 4.70 14.03
N ILE A 170 -17.61 5.84 13.96
CA ILE A 170 -16.17 5.87 14.15
C ILE A 170 -15.89 6.05 15.64
N GLU A 171 -15.50 4.96 16.28
CA GLU A 171 -15.12 4.96 17.69
C GLU A 171 -13.83 5.78 17.96
N SER A 172 -13.84 6.56 19.03
CA SER A 172 -12.65 7.26 19.52
C SER A 172 -12.57 7.01 21.03
N PRO A 173 -11.65 6.14 21.47
CA PRO A 173 -11.41 5.90 22.90
C PRO A 173 -11.16 7.20 23.65
N ASP A 174 -11.57 7.26 24.92
CA ASP A 174 -11.53 8.48 25.74
C ASP A 174 -10.14 9.12 25.78
N GLU A 175 -9.10 8.29 25.92
CA GLU A 175 -7.68 8.67 25.88
C GLU A 175 -7.22 9.34 24.57
N HIS A 176 -7.92 9.09 23.45
CA HIS A 176 -7.58 9.66 22.14
C HIS A 176 -8.42 10.88 21.77
N ARG A 177 -9.52 11.14 22.51
CA ARG A 177 -10.42 12.28 22.24
C ARG A 177 -9.73 13.64 22.25
N PRO A 178 -8.74 13.94 23.13
CA PRO A 178 -8.04 15.23 23.09
C PRO A 178 -7.40 15.53 21.74
N ALA A 179 -6.80 14.53 21.09
CA ALA A 179 -6.20 14.69 19.77
C ALA A 179 -7.24 14.94 18.66
N TRP A 180 -8.50 14.58 18.89
CA TRP A 180 -9.60 14.74 17.92
C TRP A 180 -10.39 16.03 18.13
N ALA A 181 -10.30 16.65 19.32
CA ALA A 181 -11.05 17.85 19.68
C ALA A 181 -10.80 19.02 18.70
N GLY A 182 -9.58 19.14 18.17
CA GLY A 182 -9.18 20.19 17.22
C GLY A 182 -9.43 19.89 15.74
N LEU A 183 -10.26 18.87 15.42
CA LEU A 183 -10.50 18.42 14.05
C LEU A 183 -11.89 18.82 13.53
N HIS A 184 -11.93 19.31 12.29
CA HIS A 184 -13.16 19.63 11.57
C HIS A 184 -13.73 18.36 10.92
N LEU A 185 -14.33 17.49 11.74
CA LEU A 185 -14.94 16.25 11.26
C LEU A 185 -16.43 16.45 10.92
N PRO A 186 -16.92 15.91 9.79
CA PRO A 186 -18.33 16.01 9.42
C PRO A 186 -19.19 15.17 10.38
N THR A 187 -20.48 15.50 10.44
CA THR A 187 -21.48 14.69 11.16
C THR A 187 -21.76 13.35 10.47
N GLN A 188 -21.42 13.25 9.19
CA GLN A 188 -21.64 12.07 8.36
C GLN A 188 -20.54 11.93 7.30
N TRP A 189 -20.08 10.70 7.06
CA TRP A 189 -19.19 10.35 5.96
C TRP A 189 -19.95 9.66 4.84
N THR A 190 -19.58 9.96 3.60
CA THR A 190 -20.20 9.35 2.43
C THR A 190 -19.17 9.04 1.35
N SER A 191 -19.42 7.95 0.64
CA SER A 191 -18.83 7.69 -0.68
C SER A 191 -19.94 7.31 -1.64
N GLY A 192 -20.09 8.05 -2.74
CA GLY A 192 -21.09 7.77 -3.78
C GLY A 192 -20.63 6.74 -4.82
N SER A 193 -19.40 6.24 -4.73
CA SER A 193 -18.86 5.27 -5.68
C SER A 193 -17.96 4.25 -4.99
N LEU A 194 -17.84 3.09 -5.63
CA LEU A 194 -16.84 2.08 -5.28
C LEU A 194 -15.44 2.68 -5.48
N LEU A 195 -14.58 2.51 -4.48
CA LEU A 195 -13.17 2.88 -4.56
C LEU A 195 -12.30 1.76 -3.98
N ARG A 196 -11.03 1.73 -4.40
CA ARG A 196 -10.05 0.77 -3.87
C ARG A 196 -8.96 1.52 -3.12
N ARG A 197 -8.53 0.97 -1.98
CA ARG A 197 -7.42 1.53 -1.19
C ARG A 197 -6.45 0.45 -0.76
N SER A 198 -5.17 0.70 -1.05
CA SER A 198 -4.07 -0.15 -0.63
C SER A 198 -3.78 -0.03 0.86
N TYR A 199 -3.63 -1.17 1.53
CA TYR A 199 -3.18 -1.29 2.92
C TYR A 199 -2.14 -2.41 3.02
N SER A 200 -0.95 -2.07 3.50
CA SER A 200 0.13 -3.03 3.71
C SER A 200 -0.20 -4.00 4.84
N LEU A 201 0.26 -5.24 4.68
CA LEU A 201 0.21 -6.24 5.73
C LEU A 201 1.16 -5.81 6.86
N SER A 202 0.68 -5.88 8.10
CA SER A 202 1.45 -5.51 9.30
C SER A 202 2.01 -6.70 10.07
N ALA A 203 1.73 -7.93 9.64
CA ALA A 203 2.31 -9.16 10.17
C ALA A 203 2.48 -10.21 9.05
N PRO A 204 3.44 -11.14 9.18
CA PRO A 204 3.58 -12.26 8.24
C PRO A 204 2.39 -13.21 8.35
N VAL A 205 1.73 -13.48 7.22
CA VAL A 205 0.47 -14.28 7.19
C VAL A 205 0.66 -15.71 7.71
N HIS A 206 1.83 -16.29 7.48
CA HIS A 206 2.14 -17.64 7.98
C HIS A 206 2.33 -17.69 9.50
N GLN A 207 2.59 -16.55 10.16
CA GLN A 207 2.69 -16.43 11.62
C GLN A 207 1.35 -16.07 12.29
N THR A 208 0.30 -15.80 11.50
CA THR A 208 -1.00 -15.33 12.00
C THR A 208 -2.14 -16.29 11.73
N ASN A 209 -1.82 -17.55 11.40
CA ASN A 209 -2.79 -18.58 11.01
C ASN A 209 -3.72 -18.10 9.87
N GLY A 210 -3.17 -17.39 8.88
CA GLY A 210 -3.92 -16.90 7.72
C GLY A 210 -4.67 -15.58 7.93
N ARG A 211 -4.57 -14.93 9.10
CA ARG A 211 -5.18 -13.61 9.34
C ARG A 211 -4.40 -12.49 8.65
N LEU A 212 -5.12 -11.52 8.09
CA LEU A 212 -4.53 -10.32 7.52
C LEU A 212 -4.57 -9.19 8.57
N PHE A 213 -3.39 -8.82 9.08
CA PHE A 213 -3.24 -7.67 9.96
C PHE A 213 -2.94 -6.43 9.12
N LEU A 214 -3.65 -5.34 9.36
CA LEU A 214 -3.47 -4.06 8.70
C LEU A 214 -3.28 -2.95 9.74
N LEU A 215 -2.43 -1.96 9.44
CA LEU A 215 -2.35 -0.72 10.19
C LEU A 215 -2.90 0.44 9.36
N VAL A 216 -4.00 1.02 9.81
CA VAL A 216 -4.78 1.98 9.02
C VAL A 216 -4.69 3.34 9.68
N ARG A 217 -4.23 4.34 8.92
CA ARG A 217 -4.24 5.74 9.36
C ARG A 217 -5.55 6.43 9.03
N PHE A 218 -6.11 7.15 10.00
CA PHE A 218 -7.23 8.04 9.76
C PHE A 218 -6.78 9.30 9.01
N CYS A 219 -7.33 9.52 7.83
CA CYS A 219 -7.07 10.74 7.06
C CYS A 219 -8.13 11.78 7.41
N HIS A 220 -7.97 12.45 8.56
CA HIS A 220 -8.94 13.42 9.08
C HIS A 220 -9.05 14.72 8.26
N GLY A 221 -8.15 14.97 7.31
CA GLY A 221 -8.23 16.08 6.35
C GLY A 221 -7.54 17.38 6.76
N LYS A 222 -7.07 17.50 8.02
CA LYS A 222 -6.25 18.65 8.44
C LYS A 222 -4.80 18.44 7.99
N GLN A 223 -4.34 19.23 7.02
CA GLN A 223 -2.98 19.17 6.47
C GLN A 223 -2.45 20.58 6.21
N GLY A 224 -1.23 20.90 6.66
CA GLY A 224 -0.58 22.19 6.40
C GLY A 224 -1.42 23.41 6.82
N GLY A 225 -2.14 23.31 7.95
CA GLY A 225 -3.05 24.36 8.44
C GLY A 225 -4.38 24.48 7.68
N LYS A 226 -4.59 23.70 6.62
CA LYS A 226 -5.83 23.69 5.82
C LYS A 226 -6.72 22.51 6.20
N ASN A 227 -8.03 22.70 6.06
CA ASN A 227 -9.03 21.65 6.25
C ASN A 227 -9.52 21.14 4.89
N HIS A 228 -9.28 19.87 4.63
CA HIS A 228 -9.83 19.12 3.49
C HIS A 228 -10.89 18.12 3.98
N PRO A 229 -11.77 17.63 3.09
CA PRO A 229 -12.65 16.53 3.43
C PRO A 229 -11.86 15.30 3.92
N PRO A 230 -12.35 14.57 4.94
CA PRO A 230 -11.73 13.33 5.37
C PRO A 230 -11.62 12.30 4.24
N GLY A 231 -10.60 11.45 4.33
CA GLY A 231 -10.34 10.41 3.34
C GLY A 231 -11.42 9.32 3.37
N LYS A 232 -12.18 9.19 2.27
CA LYS A 232 -13.29 8.22 2.14
C LYS A 232 -12.92 6.78 2.56
N GLY A 233 -11.76 6.30 2.11
CA GLY A 233 -11.35 4.92 2.43
C GLY A 233 -10.94 4.71 3.87
N SER A 234 -10.13 5.61 4.44
CA SER A 234 -9.76 5.50 5.87
C SER A 234 -10.95 5.75 6.78
N SER A 235 -11.87 6.64 6.42
CA SER A 235 -13.16 6.77 7.11
C SER A 235 -13.93 5.45 7.11
N TYR A 236 -14.16 4.83 5.95
CA TYR A 236 -14.84 3.54 5.86
C TYR A 236 -14.21 2.48 6.76
N VAL A 237 -12.88 2.30 6.67
CA VAL A 237 -12.17 1.28 7.46
C VAL A 237 -12.21 1.59 8.96
N PHE A 238 -12.23 2.87 9.36
CA PHE A 238 -12.46 3.30 10.75
C PHE A 238 -13.91 3.12 11.22
N GLY A 239 -14.86 2.91 10.31
CA GLY A 239 -16.24 2.59 10.64
C GLY A 239 -16.49 1.10 10.87
N LEU A 240 -15.54 0.24 10.47
CA LEU A 240 -15.69 -1.21 10.55
C LEU A 240 -15.74 -1.70 12.00
N LYS A 241 -16.47 -2.79 12.20
CA LYS A 241 -16.62 -3.52 13.46
C LYS A 241 -16.40 -5.01 13.23
N ALA A 242 -16.14 -5.74 14.31
CA ALA A 242 -16.10 -7.20 14.27
C ALA A 242 -17.39 -7.76 13.66
N GLY A 243 -17.26 -8.74 12.76
CA GLY A 243 -18.35 -9.34 11.99
C GLY A 243 -18.70 -8.64 10.68
N ASP A 244 -18.19 -7.43 10.41
CA ASP A 244 -18.41 -6.76 9.12
C ASP A 244 -17.73 -7.54 8.00
N LYS A 245 -18.38 -7.58 6.84
CA LYS A 245 -17.86 -8.25 5.64
C LYS A 245 -17.33 -7.24 4.65
N LEU A 246 -16.18 -7.54 4.06
CA LEU A 246 -15.59 -6.71 3.01
C LEU A 246 -14.98 -7.55 1.89
N LYS A 247 -14.78 -6.90 0.76
CA LYS A 247 -14.08 -7.47 -0.39
C LYS A 247 -12.68 -6.86 -0.50
N TYR A 248 -11.72 -7.66 -0.95
CA TYR A 248 -10.38 -7.17 -1.23
C TYR A 248 -9.77 -7.88 -2.43
N SER A 249 -8.72 -7.30 -3.00
CA SER A 249 -7.86 -7.93 -3.99
C SER A 249 -6.42 -7.91 -3.51
N GLY A 250 -5.63 -8.90 -3.94
CA GLY A 250 -4.23 -9.02 -3.55
C GLY A 250 -3.82 -10.48 -3.37
N PRO A 251 -2.56 -10.73 -2.97
CA PRO A 251 -1.60 -9.73 -2.51
C PRO A 251 -0.94 -8.99 -3.68
N PHE A 252 -0.44 -7.79 -3.39
CA PHE A 252 0.31 -6.96 -4.33
C PHE A 252 1.59 -6.43 -3.68
N GLY A 253 2.47 -5.86 -4.50
CA GLY A 253 3.69 -5.19 -4.05
C GLY A 253 4.93 -6.08 -4.11
N ASP A 254 6.06 -5.43 -4.32
CA ASP A 254 7.40 -6.01 -4.44
C ASP A 254 8.36 -5.42 -3.40
N PHE A 255 7.83 -4.69 -2.42
CA PHE A 255 8.59 -4.21 -1.29
C PHE A 255 8.90 -5.41 -0.40
N ALA A 256 10.04 -6.05 -0.64
CA ALA A 256 10.45 -7.28 0.03
C ALA A 256 11.87 -7.14 0.55
N ILE A 257 12.17 -7.88 1.62
CA ILE A 257 13.52 -7.96 2.17
C ILE A 257 14.39 -8.80 1.24
N ARG A 258 15.63 -8.37 1.05
CA ARG A 258 16.66 -9.23 0.47
C ARG A 258 17.26 -10.09 1.58
N HIS A 259 17.17 -11.41 1.42
CA HIS A 259 17.82 -12.36 2.32
C HIS A 259 19.34 -12.28 2.22
N GLY A 260 20.02 -12.69 3.29
CA GLY A 260 21.47 -12.72 3.42
C GLY A 260 21.96 -11.97 4.65
N GLU A 261 23.26 -12.08 4.89
CA GLU A 261 23.91 -11.74 6.18
C GLU A 261 24.21 -10.25 6.37
N ARG A 262 23.86 -9.40 5.40
CA ARG A 262 24.10 -7.96 5.53
C ARG A 262 23.15 -7.34 6.54
N GLU A 263 23.71 -6.42 7.33
CA GLU A 263 22.98 -5.52 8.21
C GLU A 263 21.77 -4.88 7.52
N LYS A 264 20.68 -4.73 8.28
CA LYS A 264 19.41 -4.18 7.79
C LYS A 264 18.98 -3.00 8.64
N ILE A 265 18.73 -1.87 7.98
CA ILE A 265 18.28 -0.64 8.61
C ILE A 265 16.88 -0.30 8.11
N PHE A 266 15.91 -0.37 9.02
CA PHE A 266 14.51 -0.02 8.81
C PHE A 266 14.28 1.40 9.32
N ILE A 267 13.69 2.25 8.49
CA ILE A 267 13.32 3.63 8.85
C ILE A 267 11.85 3.82 8.51
N GLY A 268 11.02 4.05 9.53
CA GLY A 268 9.57 4.14 9.40
C GLY A 268 8.96 5.39 10.04
N GLY A 269 7.72 5.66 9.69
CA GLY A 269 6.91 6.68 10.34
C GLY A 269 5.43 6.50 10.05
N GLY A 270 4.59 6.75 11.05
CA GLY A 270 3.15 6.62 10.93
C GLY A 270 2.65 5.24 10.46
N ALA A 271 1.80 5.21 9.44
CA ALA A 271 1.29 3.93 8.93
C ALA A 271 2.38 3.08 8.23
N GLY A 272 3.54 3.69 7.93
CA GLY A 272 4.73 2.97 7.44
C GLY A 272 5.24 1.91 8.42
N MET A 273 4.79 1.91 9.67
CA MET A 273 5.02 0.81 10.61
C MET A 273 4.53 -0.54 10.05
N ALA A 274 3.42 -0.60 9.31
CA ALA A 274 2.85 -1.88 8.84
C ALA A 274 3.86 -2.78 8.11
N PRO A 275 4.36 -2.40 6.91
CA PRO A 275 5.23 -3.29 6.16
C PRO A 275 6.54 -3.58 6.90
N LEU A 276 7.08 -2.60 7.64
CA LEU A 276 8.34 -2.76 8.38
C LEU A 276 8.20 -3.71 9.56
N ARG A 277 7.09 -3.61 10.33
CA ARG A 277 6.77 -4.56 11.39
C ARG A 277 6.63 -5.97 10.86
N ALA A 278 5.91 -6.16 9.74
CA ALA A 278 5.79 -7.48 9.13
C ALA A 278 7.16 -8.07 8.79
N MET A 279 8.02 -7.26 8.16
CA MET A 279 9.38 -7.63 7.78
C MET A 279 10.29 -7.97 8.97
N VAL A 280 10.29 -7.14 10.01
CA VAL A 280 11.10 -7.35 11.22
C VAL A 280 10.67 -8.62 11.94
N ARG A 281 9.35 -8.83 12.13
CA ARG A 281 8.84 -10.07 12.73
C ARG A 281 9.22 -11.31 11.92
N ASP A 282 9.14 -11.22 10.60
CA ASP A 282 9.53 -12.31 9.70
C ASP A 282 10.98 -12.71 9.88
N LEU A 283 11.89 -11.74 9.85
CA LEU A 283 13.32 -11.97 10.02
C LEU A 283 13.65 -12.59 11.38
N LEU A 284 13.17 -11.98 12.46
CA LEU A 284 13.50 -12.42 13.82
C LEU A 284 12.94 -13.81 14.13
N GLU A 285 11.69 -14.08 13.78
CA GLU A 285 11.08 -15.40 14.02
C GLU A 285 11.64 -16.48 13.07
N SER A 286 12.19 -16.09 11.90
CA SER A 286 12.89 -17.00 10.99
C SER A 286 14.35 -17.26 11.38
N GLY A 287 14.83 -16.70 12.49
CA GLY A 287 16.19 -16.92 12.99
C GLY A 287 17.27 -16.12 12.27
N ALA A 288 16.95 -14.93 11.75
CA ALA A 288 17.95 -14.01 11.24
C ALA A 288 18.99 -13.68 12.31
N GLU A 289 20.27 -13.76 11.97
CA GLU A 289 21.40 -13.49 12.87
C GLU A 289 22.08 -12.15 12.56
N GLU A 290 21.87 -11.60 11.37
CA GLU A 290 22.42 -10.30 10.98
C GLU A 290 21.91 -9.17 11.89
N PRO A 291 22.68 -8.07 12.03
CA PRO A 291 22.20 -6.89 12.75
C PRO A 291 20.98 -6.25 12.08
N ILE A 292 19.95 -5.97 12.87
CA ILE A 292 18.70 -5.35 12.44
C ILE A 292 18.43 -4.11 13.29
N HIS A 293 18.42 -2.95 12.65
CA HIS A 293 18.12 -1.67 13.29
C HIS A 293 16.76 -1.17 12.82
N PHE A 294 15.86 -0.86 13.75
CA PHE A 294 14.57 -0.25 13.43
C PHE A 294 14.40 1.10 14.10
N TRP A 295 14.42 2.15 13.27
CA TRP A 295 14.20 3.53 13.62
C TRP A 295 12.79 3.96 13.20
N TYR A 296 12.04 4.55 14.12
CA TYR A 296 10.66 4.93 13.85
C TYR A 296 10.36 6.34 14.35
N GLY A 297 9.84 7.18 13.45
CA GLY A 297 9.40 8.53 13.76
C GLY A 297 7.93 8.60 14.14
N ALA A 298 7.63 9.24 15.27
CA ALA A 298 6.30 9.67 15.69
C ALA A 298 6.34 11.13 16.15
N ARG A 299 5.18 11.78 16.33
CA ARG A 299 5.16 13.15 16.89
C ARG A 299 5.34 13.13 18.40
N ALA A 300 4.61 12.22 19.05
CA ALA A 300 4.63 11.94 20.48
C ALA A 300 4.56 10.42 20.70
N VAL A 301 4.87 9.96 21.92
CA VAL A 301 4.78 8.53 22.28
C VAL A 301 3.38 7.99 22.00
N ALA A 302 2.35 8.77 22.33
CA ALA A 302 0.95 8.41 22.10
C ALA A 302 0.57 8.23 20.62
N ASP A 303 1.38 8.70 19.66
CA ASP A 303 1.16 8.50 18.22
C ASP A 303 1.80 7.21 17.69
N ALA A 304 2.69 6.57 18.46
CA ALA A 304 3.48 5.43 18.05
C ALA A 304 2.74 4.11 18.33
N PRO A 305 2.39 3.31 17.30
CA PRO A 305 1.79 1.99 17.50
C PRO A 305 2.86 0.95 17.85
N TYR A 306 2.46 -0.12 18.55
CA TYR A 306 3.30 -1.29 18.83
C TYR A 306 4.61 -1.02 19.59
N VAL A 307 4.69 0.05 20.40
CA VAL A 307 5.91 0.40 21.15
C VAL A 307 6.35 -0.74 22.06
N ASP A 308 5.44 -1.26 22.90
CA ASP A 308 5.72 -2.35 23.83
C ASP A 308 6.19 -3.62 23.12
N GLU A 309 5.61 -3.92 21.96
CA GLU A 309 6.02 -5.07 21.14
C GLU A 309 7.45 -4.89 20.62
N MET A 310 7.77 -3.73 20.06
CA MET A 310 9.12 -3.47 19.54
C MET A 310 10.17 -3.50 20.66
N GLN A 311 9.83 -2.99 21.85
CA GLN A 311 10.68 -3.07 23.03
C GLN A 311 10.89 -4.53 23.48
N ALA A 312 9.82 -5.32 23.51
CA ALA A 312 9.90 -6.74 23.86
C ALA A 312 10.73 -7.54 22.85
N LEU A 313 10.61 -7.23 21.55
CA LEU A 313 11.46 -7.82 20.52
C LEU A 313 12.94 -7.45 20.73
N ALA A 314 13.24 -6.18 21.03
CA ALA A 314 14.62 -5.73 21.27
C ALA A 314 15.23 -6.35 22.52
N ALA A 315 14.43 -6.62 23.56
CA ALA A 315 14.89 -7.34 24.74
C ALA A 315 15.12 -8.84 24.47
N ARG A 316 14.35 -9.44 23.56
CA ARG A 316 14.40 -10.88 23.25
C ARG A 316 15.51 -11.24 22.25
N TYR A 317 15.76 -10.39 21.26
CA TYR A 317 16.68 -10.68 20.15
C TYR A 317 17.92 -9.78 20.22
N PRO A 318 19.10 -10.32 20.57
CA PRO A 318 20.32 -9.52 20.75
C PRO A 318 20.81 -8.79 19.50
N ASN A 319 20.45 -9.29 18.31
CA ASN A 319 20.78 -8.68 17.02
C ASN A 319 19.75 -7.63 16.56
N PHE A 320 18.72 -7.33 17.36
CA PHE A 320 17.68 -6.35 17.03
C PHE A 320 17.75 -5.12 17.95
N SER A 321 17.84 -3.93 17.35
CA SER A 321 17.72 -2.67 18.08
C SER A 321 16.49 -1.89 17.62
N TRP A 322 15.78 -1.30 18.58
CA TRP A 322 14.60 -0.46 18.36
C TRP A 322 14.87 0.95 18.86
N GLN A 323 14.57 1.95 18.03
CA GLN A 323 14.66 3.36 18.40
C GLN A 323 13.42 4.14 17.95
N LEU A 324 12.60 4.55 18.92
CA LEU A 324 11.55 5.55 18.72
C LEU A 324 12.17 6.96 18.73
N VAL A 325 11.80 7.80 17.77
CA VAL A 325 12.22 9.19 17.62
C VAL A 325 10.98 10.10 17.58
N LEU A 326 10.98 11.19 18.34
CA LEU A 326 9.81 12.07 18.54
C LEU A 326 10.03 13.46 17.93
N SER A 327 9.15 13.92 17.04
CA SER A 327 9.30 15.23 16.40
C SER A 327 8.76 16.41 17.23
N ASP A 328 7.69 16.19 18.00
CA ASP A 328 6.93 17.26 18.67
C ASP A 328 7.03 17.18 20.20
N GLU A 329 7.32 16.00 20.75
CA GLU A 329 7.50 15.76 22.18
C GLU A 329 8.99 15.80 22.58
N ARG A 330 9.30 16.52 23.66
CA ARG A 330 10.67 16.73 24.16
C ARG A 330 10.77 16.38 25.64
N GLY A 331 11.99 16.11 26.11
CA GLY A 331 12.25 15.81 27.52
C GLY A 331 11.87 14.40 27.95
N THR A 332 11.71 13.48 26.99
CA THR A 332 11.51 12.04 27.21
C THR A 332 12.84 11.29 27.09
N GLU A 333 12.87 9.99 27.38
CA GLU A 333 14.04 9.15 27.09
C GLU A 333 14.32 8.97 25.58
N HIS A 334 13.38 9.38 24.71
CA HIS A 334 13.49 9.22 23.27
C HIS A 334 14.19 10.41 22.61
N PRO A 335 15.02 10.18 21.57
CA PRO A 335 15.61 11.26 20.78
C PRO A 335 14.54 12.16 20.17
N SER A 336 14.76 13.47 20.22
CA SER A 336 13.90 14.44 19.57
C SER A 336 14.42 14.82 18.18
N GLY A 337 13.51 15.06 17.22
CA GLY A 337 13.83 15.51 15.87
C GLY A 337 13.18 14.67 14.77
N MET A 338 13.58 14.90 13.51
CA MET A 338 13.13 14.05 12.42
C MET A 338 13.94 12.76 12.39
N VAL A 339 13.27 11.62 12.21
CA VAL A 339 13.93 10.29 12.25
C VAL A 339 15.13 10.17 11.30
N HIS A 340 15.06 10.79 10.12
CA HIS A 340 16.16 10.73 9.15
C HIS A 340 17.40 11.55 9.58
N GLU A 341 17.21 12.62 10.35
CA GLU A 341 18.30 13.42 10.90
C GLU A 341 19.00 12.64 12.01
N VAL A 342 18.21 12.05 12.92
CA VAL A 342 18.73 11.24 14.03
C VAL A 342 19.47 10.00 13.54
N VAL A 343 18.94 9.30 12.53
CA VAL A 343 19.63 8.17 11.90
C VAL A 343 20.97 8.61 11.30
N LYS A 344 21.00 9.73 10.58
CA LYS A 344 22.23 10.25 9.99
C LYS A 344 23.28 10.55 11.07
N GLU A 345 22.88 11.22 12.15
CA GLU A 345 23.76 11.58 13.25
C GLU A 345 24.31 10.35 13.98
N ARG A 346 23.43 9.38 14.30
CA ARG A 346 23.77 8.27 15.21
C ARG A 346 24.31 7.01 14.54
N LEU A 347 24.07 6.83 13.24
CA LEU A 347 24.47 5.61 12.53
C LEU A 347 25.48 5.89 11.42
N LEU A 348 25.43 7.07 10.78
CA LEU A 348 26.30 7.40 9.65
C LEU A 348 27.47 8.32 10.02
N GLN A 349 27.40 8.98 11.18
CA GLN A 349 28.42 9.93 11.66
C GLN A 349 29.07 9.50 12.98
N SER A 350 28.68 8.33 13.50
CA SER A 350 29.22 7.70 14.72
C SER A 350 30.47 6.88 14.46
#